data_AF-A0AAC8PU95-F1
#
_entry.id   AF-A0AAC8PU95-F1
#
_cell.length_a   1.000
_cell.length_b   1.000
_cell.length_c   1.000
_cell.angle_alpha   90.00
_cell.angle_beta   90.00
_cell.angle_gamma   90.00
#
_symmetry.space_group_name_H-M   'P 1'
#
loop_
_entity.id
_entity.type
_entity.pdbx_description
1 polymer ?
#
loop_
_entity_poly.entity_id
_entity_poly.type
_entity_poly.pdbx_seq_one_letter_code
_entity_poly.pdbx_strand_id
1 'polypeptide(L)' 'MNTVRTQVRLPESVYLQAKNASFEQDTSLNQLIVNALQDYLTKRAYSPTKVKEALSLITFALEQSNYEHSNI' A
#
# COMPACT_ATOMS: atom_id res chain seq x y z
N MET A 1 -7.84 12.13 11.05
CA MET A 1 -7.55 11.47 9.76
C MET A 1 -8.28 10.15 9.74
N ASN A 2 -9.15 9.91 8.75
CA ASN A 2 -9.80 8.60 8.57
C ASN A 2 -8.76 7.63 8.01
N THR A 3 -8.32 6.68 8.83
CA THR A 3 -7.43 5.61 8.36
C THR A 3 -8.27 4.57 7.65
N VAL A 4 -8.23 4.59 6.33
CA VAL A 4 -8.85 3.57 5.48
C VAL A 4 -8.10 2.25 5.69
N ARG A 5 -8.80 1.22 6.17
CA ARG A 5 -8.24 -0.12 6.33
C ARG A 5 -8.62 -0.94 5.10
N THR A 6 -7.62 -1.27 4.29
CA THR A 6 -7.79 -2.18 3.15
C THR A 6 -7.00 -3.45 3.39
N GLN A 7 -7.63 -4.60 3.13
CA GLN A 7 -6.96 -5.90 3.05
C GLN A 7 -6.48 -6.14 1.62
N VAL A 8 -5.19 -6.42 1.45
CA VAL A 8 -4.61 -6.80 0.16
C VAL A 8 -4.22 -8.26 0.22
N ARG A 9 -4.72 -9.07 -0.71
CA ARG A 9 -4.29 -10.46 -0.87
C ARG A 9 -3.00 -10.47 -1.68
N LEU A 10 -1.94 -10.99 -1.09
CA LEU A 10 -0.64 -11.16 -1.74
C LEU A 10 -0.34 -12.66 -1.87
N PRO A 11 0.43 -13.07 -2.89
CA PRO A 11 1.04 -14.39 -2.90
C PRO A 11 1.84 -14.62 -1.61
N GLU A 12 1.75 -15.82 -1.04
CA GLU A 12 2.35 -16.15 0.26
C GLU A 12 3.85 -15.83 0.32
N SER A 13 4.60 -16.17 -0.74
CA SER A 13 6.03 -15.88 -0.85
C SER A 13 6.33 -14.39 -0.76
N VAL A 14 5.53 -13.54 -1.40
CA VAL A 14 5.67 -12.08 -1.38
C VAL A 14 5.34 -11.53 0.01
N TYR A 15 4.28 -12.05 0.64
CA TYR A 15 3.91 -11.68 2.01
C TYR A 15 5.04 -12.01 3.00
N LEU A 16 5.59 -13.24 2.94
CA LEU A 16 6.66 -13.66 3.84
C LEU A 16 7.93 -12.83 3.66
N GLN A 17 8.31 -12.52 2.42
CA GLN A 17 9.45 -11.64 2.13
C GLN A 17 9.24 -10.24 2.72
N ALA A 18 8.08 -9.63 2.49
CA ALA A 18 7.79 -8.30 3.02
C ALA A 18 7.72 -8.29 4.55
N LYS A 19 7.18 -9.35 5.16
CA LYS A 19 7.13 -9.52 6.61
C LYS A 19 8.53 -9.65 7.22
N ASN A 20 9.41 -10.46 6.63
CA ASN A 20 10.79 -10.59 7.10
C ASN A 20 11.55 -9.27 6.98
N ALA A 21 11.42 -8.57 5.85
CA ALA A 21 12.01 -7.24 5.67
C ALA A 21 11.51 -6.22 6.71
N SER A 22 10.25 -6.31 7.13
CA SER A 22 9.70 -5.43 8.16
C SER A 22 10.34 -5.67 9.54
N PHE A 23 10.66 -6.94 9.87
CA PHE A 23 11.39 -7.27 11.09
C PHE A 23 12.85 -6.81 11.05
N GLU A 24 13.53 -6.98 9.92
CA GLU A 24 14.92 -6.52 9.75
C GLU A 24 15.08 -5.01 9.88
N GLN A 25 14.04 -4.25 9.50
CA GLN A 25 14.03 -2.78 9.52
C GLN A 25 13.37 -2.19 10.77
N ASP A 26 12.99 -3.02 11.74
CA ASP A 26 12.25 -2.62 12.96
C ASP A 26 11.05 -1.70 12.64
N THR A 27 10.26 -2.09 11.64
CA THR A 27 9.11 -1.31 11.16
C THR A 27 7.88 -2.18 10.97
N SER A 28 6.69 -1.57 10.93
CA SER A 28 5.47 -2.32 10.64
C SER A 28 5.41 -2.67 9.15
N LEU A 29 4.86 -3.85 8.83
CA LEU A 29 4.63 -4.27 7.44
C LEU A 29 3.84 -3.21 6.63
N ASN A 30 2.84 -2.58 7.25
CA ASN A 30 2.06 -1.52 6.60
C ASN A 30 2.93 -0.30 6.28
N GLN A 31 3.78 0.12 7.22
CA GLN A 31 4.70 1.24 7.01
C GLN A 31 5.71 0.92 5.90
N LEU A 32 6.22 -0.31 5.86
CA LEU A 32 7.13 -0.76 4.82
C LEU A 32 6.48 -0.72 3.43
N ILE A 33 5.22 -1.16 3.31
CA ILE A 33 4.45 -1.10 2.07
C ILE A 33 4.25 0.35 1.62
N VAL A 34 3.85 1.24 2.54
CA VAL A 34 3.64 2.67 2.23
C VAL A 34 4.95 3.31 1.77
N ASN A 35 6.05 3.06 2.47
CA ASN A 35 7.38 3.58 2.12
C ASN A 35 7.82 3.09 0.74
N ALA A 36 7.65 1.79 0.44
CA ALA A 36 8.00 1.23 -0.86
C ALA A 36 7.20 1.84 -2.02
N LEU A 37 5.90 2.08 -1.81
CA LEU A 37 5.04 2.75 -2.78
C LEU A 37 5.47 4.21 -2.99
N GLN A 38 5.73 4.94 -1.90
CA GLN A 38 6.19 6.32 -1.96
C GLN A 38 7.53 6.43 -2.69
N ASP A 39 8.50 5.55 -2.39
CA ASP A 39 9.80 5.48 -3.05
C ASP A 39 9.67 5.20 -4.54
N TYR A 40 8.85 4.22 -4.91
CA TYR A 40 8.62 3.86 -6.31
C TYR A 40 8.04 5.03 -7.10
N LEU A 41 7.03 5.71 -6.55
CA LEU A 41 6.39 6.86 -7.18
C LEU A 41 7.35 8.06 -7.28
N THR A 42 8.13 8.31 -6.24
CA THR A 42 9.11 9.41 -6.20
C THR A 42 10.23 9.19 -7.22
N LYS A 43 10.77 7.96 -7.32
CA LYS A 43 11.83 7.60 -8.28
C LYS A 43 11.37 7.70 -9.74
N ARG A 44 10.07 7.56 -10.02
CA ARG A 44 9.51 7.66 -11.37
C ARG A 44 9.26 9.09 -11.85
N ALA A 45 9.81 10.10 -11.17
CA ALA A 45 9.71 11.53 -11.51
C ALA A 45 8.32 12.17 -11.32
N TYR A 46 7.48 11.58 -10.45
CA TYR A 46 6.24 12.23 -10.06
C TYR A 46 6.53 13.31 -9.01
N SER A 47 6.09 14.54 -9.26
CA SER A 47 6.15 15.61 -8.25
C SER A 47 5.48 15.16 -6.94
N PRO A 48 5.82 15.72 -5.77
CA PRO A 48 5.19 15.35 -4.49
C PRO A 48 3.65 15.37 -4.55
N THR A 49 3.09 16.30 -5.32
CA THR A 49 1.66 16.40 -5.61
C THR A 49 1.13 15.16 -6.36
N LYS A 50 1.84 14.72 -7.40
CA LYS A 50 1.47 13.54 -8.19
C LYS A 50 1.63 12.23 -7.42
N VAL A 51 2.62 12.14 -6.54
CA VAL A 51 2.76 11.01 -5.59
C VAL A 51 1.54 10.94 -4.68
N LYS A 52 1.12 12.07 -4.10
CA LYS A 52 -0.07 12.15 -3.24
C LYS A 52 -1.35 11.77 -3.99
N GLU A 53 -1.54 12.28 -5.21
CA GLU A 53 -2.69 11.92 -6.07
C GLU A 53 -2.72 10.42 -6.39
N ALA A 54 -1.57 9.83 -6.76
CA ALA A 54 -1.46 8.40 -7.04
C ALA A 54 -1.78 7.53 -5.81
N LEU A 55 -1.26 7.90 -4.64
CA LEU A 55 -1.58 7.21 -3.38
C LEU A 55 -3.07 7.32 -3.05
N SER A 56 -3.70 8.48 -3.24
CA SER A 56 -5.15 8.65 -3.05
C SER A 56 -5.97 7.79 -4.01
N LEU A 57 -5.57 7.68 -5.27
CA LEU A 57 -6.24 6.82 -6.26
C LEU A 57 -6.11 5.33 -5.93
N ILE A 58 -4.93 4.89 -5.47
CA ILE A 58 -4.72 3.52 -5.01
C ILE A 58 -5.63 3.22 -3.82
N THR A 59 -5.66 4.11 -2.82
CA THR A 59 -6.55 3.97 -1.66
C THR A 59 -8.02 3.88 -2.10
N PHE A 60 -8.47 4.77 -2.99
CA PHE A 60 -9.84 4.76 -3.51
C PHE A 60 -10.19 3.46 -4.26
N ALA A 61 -9.33 2.99 -5.17
CA ALA A 61 -9.56 1.76 -5.92
C ALA A 61 -9.63 0.53 -4.99
N LEU A 62 -8.80 0.52 -3.96
CA LEU A 62 -8.77 -0.49 -2.92
C LEU A 62 -10.05 -0.48 -2.06
N GLU A 63 -10.64 0.69 -1.77
CA GLU A 63 -11.95 0.79 -1.11
C GLU A 63 -13.08 0.23 -1.99
N GLN A 64 -13.14 0.63 -3.26
CA GLN A 64 -14.18 0.18 -4.19
C GLN A 64 -14.18 -1.35 -4.36
N SER A 65 -13.00 -1.95 -4.49
CA SER A 65 -12.84 -3.41 -4.63
C SER A 65 -13.40 -4.18 -3.43
N ASN A 66 -13.34 -3.60 -2.22
CA ASN A 66 -13.92 -4.23 -1.02
C ASN A 66 -15.45 -4.09 -0.97
N TYR A 67 -16.00 -2.96 -1.45
CA TYR A 67 -17.45 -2.77 -1.52
C TYR A 67 -18.12 -3.73 -2.51
N GLU A 68 -17.48 -4.00 -3.65
CA GLU A 68 -17.99 -4.94 -4.64
C GLU A 68 -17.97 -6.39 -4.14
N HIS A 69 -16.98 -6.76 -3.32
CA HIS A 69 -16.87 -8.10 -2.75
C HIS A 69 -17.70 -8.33 -1.47
N SER A 70 -18.14 -7.28 -0.76
CA SER A 70 -19.01 -7.40 0.42
C SER A 70 -20.50 -7.52 0.10
N ASN A 71 -20.91 -7.35 -1.16
CA ASN A 71 -22.30 -7.47 -1.62
C ASN A 71 -22.61 -8.81 -2.31
N ILE A 72 -21.84 -9.87 -2.01
CA ILE A 72 -22.08 -11.26 -2.45
C ILE A 72 -22.28 -12.16 -1.23
#